data_AF-A0A656G901-F1
#
_entry.id   AF-A0A656G901-F1
#
_cell.length_a   1.000
_cell.length_b   1.000
_cell.length_c   1.000
_cell.angle_alpha   90.00
_cell.angle_beta   90.00
_cell.angle_gamma   90.00
#
_symmetry.space_group_name_H-M   'P 1'
#
loop_
_entity.id
_entity.type
_entity.pdbx_description
1 polymer ?
#
loop_
_entity_poly.entity_id
_entity_poly.type
_entity_poly.pdbx_seq_one_letter_code
_entity_poly.pdbx_strand_id
1 'polypeptide(L)'
;MIESPYVTHREILLNGKYGTAYLLQEFVLYQYDPERYSFEIDHHRGGFDSRHLQVYQDMKQWFGDNGLSSTGFKEIAETIQARWIGQAEANRADLLRLREMRPEDYPNEPGADQLDSYRTKLANLEMFHQRFVDKGYLDADG
;
A
#
# COMPACT_ATOMS: atom_id res chain seq x y z
N MET A 1 -3.80 -19.98 -25.76
CA MET A 1 -4.40 -18.79 -25.14
C MET A 1 -3.29 -18.07 -24.40
N ILE A 2 -3.13 -16.77 -24.60
CA ILE A 2 -2.21 -15.97 -23.79
C ILE A 2 -2.95 -15.67 -22.48
N GLU A 3 -2.35 -16.05 -21.35
CA GLU A 3 -2.91 -15.81 -20.03
C GLU A 3 -2.64 -14.36 -19.60
N SER A 4 -3.59 -13.75 -18.90
CA SER A 4 -3.45 -12.37 -18.46
C SER A 4 -2.27 -12.23 -17.47
N PRO A 5 -1.41 -11.21 -17.59
CA PRO A 5 -0.30 -10.99 -16.68
C PRO A 5 -0.74 -10.82 -15.21
N TYR A 6 -1.98 -10.38 -14.98
CA TYR A 6 -2.57 -10.36 -13.63
C TYR A 6 -2.68 -11.76 -13.03
N VAL A 7 -3.08 -12.75 -13.83
CA VAL A 7 -3.16 -14.15 -13.40
C VAL A 7 -1.77 -14.76 -13.29
N THR A 8 -0.93 -14.59 -14.32
CA THR A 8 0.44 -15.11 -14.37
C THR A 8 1.30 -14.64 -13.19
N HIS A 9 1.14 -13.39 -12.76
CA HIS A 9 1.93 -12.78 -11.69
C HIS A 9 1.17 -12.59 -10.38
N ARG A 10 0.05 -13.31 -10.20
CA ARG A 10 -0.81 -13.22 -9.02
C ARG A 10 -0.05 -13.35 -7.70
N GLU A 11 0.94 -14.23 -7.63
CA GLU A 11 1.74 -14.43 -6.41
C GLU A 11 2.53 -13.17 -6.02
N ILE A 12 3.11 -12.47 -7.00
CA ILE A 12 3.85 -11.22 -6.75
C ILE A 12 2.86 -10.13 -6.31
N LEU A 13 1.73 -10.01 -7.00
CA LEU A 13 0.73 -8.98 -6.76
C LEU A 13 0.04 -9.16 -5.40
N LEU A 14 -0.26 -10.39 -5.00
CA LEU A 14 -0.98 -10.66 -3.76
C LEU A 14 -0.08 -10.98 -2.58
N ASN A 15 1.08 -11.59 -2.75
CA ASN A 15 1.91 -12.06 -1.62
C ASN A 15 3.26 -11.34 -1.51
N GLY A 16 3.65 -10.55 -2.51
CA GLY A 16 4.86 -9.75 -2.47
C GLY A 16 4.80 -8.68 -1.36
N LYS A 17 5.72 -8.79 -0.40
CA LYS A 17 5.87 -7.86 0.75
C LYS A 17 7.21 -7.13 0.71
N TYR A 18 7.51 -6.49 -0.42
CA TYR A 18 8.76 -5.77 -0.66
C TYR A 18 8.52 -4.63 -1.65
N GLY A 19 9.45 -3.66 -1.70
CA GLY A 19 9.26 -2.38 -2.38
C GLY A 19 8.77 -2.47 -3.83
N THR A 20 9.41 -3.31 -4.66
CA THR A 20 9.00 -3.48 -6.07
C THR A 20 7.68 -4.21 -6.26
N ALA A 21 7.27 -5.08 -5.33
CA ALA A 21 5.92 -5.66 -5.35
C ALA A 21 4.86 -4.61 -4.98
N TYR A 22 5.14 -3.78 -3.97
CA TYR A 22 4.23 -2.68 -3.61
C TYR A 22 4.05 -1.68 -4.76
N LEU A 23 5.10 -1.40 -5.52
CA LEU A 23 5.03 -0.62 -6.76
C LEU A 23 4.05 -1.21 -7.79
N LEU A 24 4.11 -2.53 -8.03
CA LEU A 24 3.16 -3.18 -8.93
C LEU A 24 1.73 -3.12 -8.40
N GLN A 25 1.55 -3.25 -7.07
CA GLN A 25 0.25 -3.13 -6.42
C GLN A 25 -0.33 -1.71 -6.56
N GLU A 26 0.49 -0.68 -6.38
CA GLU A 26 0.09 0.72 -6.60
C GLU A 26 -0.33 0.95 -8.06
N PHE A 27 0.40 0.39 -9.02
CA PHE A 27 0.02 0.47 -10.43
C PHE A 27 -1.33 -0.19 -10.71
N VAL A 28 -1.58 -1.38 -10.15
CA VAL A 28 -2.88 -2.07 -10.28
C VAL A 28 -4.02 -1.22 -9.72
N LEU A 29 -3.82 -0.54 -8.59
CA LEU A 29 -4.83 0.34 -8.00
C LEU A 29 -5.07 1.59 -8.85
N TYR A 30 -4.02 2.20 -9.39
CA TYR A 30 -4.14 3.31 -10.34
C TYR A 30 -4.95 2.91 -11.59
N GLN A 31 -4.74 1.69 -12.11
CA GLN A 31 -5.54 1.17 -13.21
C GLN A 31 -7.01 0.95 -12.83
N TYR A 32 -7.29 0.63 -11.56
CA TYR A 32 -8.63 0.35 -11.06
C TYR A 32 -9.44 1.62 -10.82
N ASP A 33 -8.83 2.63 -10.20
CA ASP A 33 -9.43 3.93 -9.89
C ASP A 33 -8.36 5.04 -9.97
N PRO A 34 -8.14 5.60 -11.17
CA PRO A 34 -7.11 6.62 -11.39
C PRO A 34 -7.46 7.99 -10.80
N GLU A 35 -8.71 8.22 -10.39
CA GLU A 35 -9.12 9.45 -9.71
C GLU A 35 -8.71 9.42 -8.24
N ARG A 36 -8.71 8.24 -7.64
CA ARG A 36 -8.38 8.03 -6.22
C ARG A 36 -6.91 7.73 -5.98
N TYR A 37 -6.31 6.87 -6.79
CA TYR A 37 -4.95 6.39 -6.57
C TYR A 37 -4.00 7.05 -7.55
N SER A 38 -2.89 7.61 -7.05
CA SER A 38 -1.83 8.14 -7.90
C SER A 38 -0.72 7.10 -8.11
N PHE A 39 -0.16 7.05 -9.32
CA PHE A 39 0.99 6.22 -9.62
C PHE A 39 2.01 6.99 -10.46
N GLU A 40 3.23 7.05 -9.95
CA GLU A 40 4.37 7.64 -10.64
C GLU A 40 5.52 6.64 -10.65
N ILE A 41 5.96 6.24 -11.85
CA ILE A 41 6.99 5.21 -11.99
C ILE A 41 8.38 5.69 -11.51
N ASP A 42 8.64 7.00 -11.60
CA ASP A 42 9.95 7.60 -11.35
C ASP A 42 10.17 8.04 -9.88
N HIS A 43 9.13 8.09 -9.06
CA HIS A 43 9.20 8.59 -7.68
C HIS A 43 9.74 7.59 -6.65
N HIS A 44 9.97 6.33 -7.03
CA HIS A 44 10.34 5.29 -6.08
C HIS A 44 11.84 5.02 -6.12
N ARG A 45 12.55 5.46 -5.06
CA ARG A 45 13.98 5.19 -4.86
C ARG A 45 14.25 3.68 -4.98
N GLY A 46 14.91 3.28 -6.07
CA GLY A 46 15.26 1.89 -6.39
C GLY A 46 14.59 1.34 -7.65
N GLY A 47 13.48 1.94 -8.10
CA GLY A 47 12.77 1.57 -9.32
C GLY A 47 12.37 0.09 -9.40
N PHE A 48 11.95 -0.34 -10.59
CA PHE A 48 11.83 -1.76 -10.90
C PHE A 48 13.20 -2.35 -11.25
N ASP A 49 13.52 -3.52 -10.70
CA ASP A 49 14.52 -4.38 -11.33
C ASP A 49 14.01 -4.87 -12.70
N SER A 50 14.90 -5.42 -13.53
CA SER A 50 14.54 -5.85 -14.89
C SER A 50 13.36 -6.83 -14.93
N ARG A 51 13.18 -7.66 -13.90
CA ARG A 51 12.06 -8.62 -13.83
C ARG A 51 10.75 -7.89 -13.56
N HIS A 52 10.69 -7.03 -12.56
CA HIS A 52 9.46 -6.31 -12.21
C HIS A 52 9.10 -5.28 -13.27
N LEU A 53 10.09 -4.72 -13.97
CA LEU A 53 9.85 -3.81 -15.09
C LEU A 53 9.15 -4.52 -16.24
N GLN A 54 9.54 -5.77 -16.54
CA GLN A 54 8.85 -6.59 -17.53
C GLN A 54 7.41 -6.87 -17.10
N VAL A 55 7.18 -7.26 -15.85
CA VAL A 55 5.83 -7.49 -15.31
C VAL A 55 4.95 -6.24 -15.44
N TYR A 56 5.50 -5.07 -15.11
CA TYR A 56 4.82 -3.79 -15.29
C TYR A 56 4.47 -3.52 -16.76
N GLN A 57 5.43 -3.71 -17.67
CA GLN A 57 5.21 -3.48 -19.11
C GLN A 57 4.13 -4.41 -19.67
N ASP A 58 4.16 -5.69 -19.28
CA ASP A 58 3.18 -6.69 -19.69
C ASP A 58 1.78 -6.31 -19.20
N MET A 59 1.64 -5.94 -17.92
CA MET A 59 0.36 -5.48 -17.37
C MET A 59 -0.12 -4.19 -18.03
N LYS A 60 0.78 -3.23 -18.28
CA LYS A 60 0.43 -1.97 -18.93
C LYS A 60 -0.10 -2.19 -20.35
N GLN A 61 0.60 -2.98 -21.15
CA GLN A 61 0.17 -3.29 -22.51
C GLN A 61 -1.16 -4.05 -22.49
N TRP A 62 -1.25 -5.11 -21.69
CA TRP A 62 -2.46 -5.92 -21.59
C TRP A 62 -3.69 -5.11 -21.18
N PHE A 63 -3.54 -4.24 -20.18
CA PHE A 63 -4.63 -3.38 -19.74
C PHE A 63 -5.02 -2.32 -20.77
N GLY A 64 -4.05 -1.81 -21.54
CA GLY A 64 -4.36 -0.93 -22.68
C GLY A 64 -5.29 -1.61 -23.69
N ASP A 65 -5.06 -2.90 -23.94
CA ASP A 65 -5.82 -3.67 -24.94
C ASP A 65 -7.17 -4.20 -24.40
N ASN A 66 -7.27 -4.48 -23.09
CA ASN A 66 -8.39 -5.22 -22.49
C ASN A 66 -9.16 -4.44 -21.40
N GLY A 67 -8.59 -3.34 -20.90
CA GLY A 67 -9.16 -2.51 -19.83
C GLY A 67 -9.57 -3.29 -18.58
N LEU A 68 -10.61 -2.78 -17.91
CA LEU A 68 -11.17 -3.35 -16.68
C LEU A 68 -11.73 -4.78 -16.86
N SER A 69 -12.05 -5.19 -18.10
CA SER A 69 -12.51 -6.54 -18.43
C SER A 69 -11.39 -7.59 -18.47
N SER A 70 -10.14 -7.19 -18.24
CA SER A 70 -9.00 -8.11 -18.15
C SER A 70 -9.25 -9.25 -17.16
N THR A 71 -9.10 -10.50 -17.61
CA THR A 71 -9.26 -11.69 -16.76
C THR A 71 -8.38 -11.60 -15.51
N GLY A 72 -8.99 -11.79 -14.34
CA GLY A 72 -8.29 -11.78 -13.04
C GLY A 72 -7.93 -10.39 -12.50
N PHE A 73 -8.03 -9.32 -13.29
CA PHE A 73 -7.66 -7.97 -12.87
C PHE A 73 -8.49 -7.49 -11.67
N LYS A 74 -9.83 -7.51 -11.81
CA LYS A 74 -10.75 -6.94 -10.81
C LYS A 74 -10.59 -7.61 -9.44
N GLU A 75 -10.50 -8.94 -9.42
CA GLU A 75 -10.31 -9.70 -8.17
C GLU A 75 -8.99 -9.31 -7.46
N ILE A 76 -7.91 -9.15 -8.24
CA ILE A 76 -6.61 -8.75 -7.69
C ILE A 76 -6.65 -7.31 -7.17
N ALA A 77 -7.21 -6.38 -7.95
CA ALA A 77 -7.34 -4.99 -7.56
C ALA A 77 -8.14 -4.82 -6.26
N GLU A 78 -9.30 -5.48 -6.16
CA GLU A 78 -10.15 -5.44 -4.96
C GLU A 78 -9.46 -6.07 -3.74
N THR A 79 -8.72 -7.17 -3.94
CA THR A 79 -7.95 -7.80 -2.86
C THR A 79 -6.83 -6.90 -2.35
N ILE A 80 -6.10 -6.24 -3.25
CA ILE A 80 -5.04 -5.30 -2.90
C ILE A 80 -5.65 -4.08 -2.18
N GLN A 81 -6.73 -3.53 -2.72
CA GLN A 81 -7.43 -2.37 -2.16
C GLN A 81 -7.91 -2.65 -0.73
N ALA A 82 -8.66 -3.74 -0.54
CA ALA A 82 -9.20 -4.12 0.77
C ALA A 82 -8.09 -4.29 1.82
N ARG A 83 -6.93 -4.84 1.42
CA ARG A 83 -5.78 -4.99 2.31
C ARG A 83 -5.20 -3.64 2.72
N TRP A 84 -4.97 -2.73 1.78
CA TRP A 84 -4.37 -1.44 2.09
C TRP A 84 -5.31 -0.55 2.90
N ILE A 85 -6.61 -0.55 2.58
CA ILE A 85 -7.63 0.11 3.40
C ILE A 85 -7.63 -0.46 4.81
N GLY A 86 -7.66 -1.80 4.97
CA GLY A 86 -7.63 -2.42 6.30
C GLY A 86 -6.37 -2.09 7.11
N GLN A 87 -5.20 -1.98 6.46
CA GLN A 87 -3.97 -1.53 7.13
C GLN A 87 -4.05 -0.06 7.55
N ALA A 88 -4.63 0.79 6.71
CA ALA A 88 -4.77 2.21 6.99
C ALA A 88 -5.75 2.44 8.15
N GLU A 89 -6.89 1.74 8.16
CA GLU A 89 -7.86 1.78 9.25
C GLU A 89 -7.25 1.29 10.57
N ALA A 90 -6.48 0.19 10.54
CA ALA A 90 -5.78 -0.31 11.72
C ALA A 90 -4.75 0.71 12.25
N ASN A 91 -3.99 1.35 11.36
CA ASN A 91 -3.06 2.42 11.74
C ASN A 91 -3.78 3.62 12.37
N ARG A 92 -4.91 4.06 11.80
CA ARG A 92 -5.74 5.15 12.36
C ARG A 92 -6.29 4.78 13.74
N ALA A 93 -6.80 3.56 13.91
CA ALA A 93 -7.30 3.08 15.20
C ALA A 93 -6.20 3.02 16.26
N ASP A 94 -4.99 2.58 15.88
CA ASP A 94 -3.82 2.59 16.76
C ASP A 94 -3.41 4.02 17.14
N LEU A 95 -3.44 4.95 16.18
CA LEU A 95 -3.11 6.36 16.40
C LEU A 95 -4.10 7.02 17.37
N LEU A 96 -5.40 6.80 17.20
CA LEU A 96 -6.43 7.31 18.10
C LEU A 96 -6.25 6.77 19.52
N ARG A 97 -6.08 5.45 19.66
CA ARG A 97 -5.87 4.81 20.95
C ARG A 97 -4.63 5.35 21.66
N LEU A 98 -3.54 5.56 20.92
CA LEU A 98 -2.30 6.08 21.49
C LEU A 98 -2.45 7.55 21.93
N ARG A 99 -3.19 8.38 21.20
CA ARG A 99 -3.47 9.77 21.57
C ARG A 99 -4.36 9.90 22.80
N GLU A 100 -5.24 8.93 23.04
CA GLU A 100 -6.07 8.87 24.26
C GLU A 100 -5.28 8.39 25.49
N MET A 101 -4.17 7.69 25.28
CA MET A 101 -3.30 7.18 26.33
C MET A 101 -2.40 8.29 26.87
N ARG A 102 -2.24 8.37 28.19
CA ARG A 102 -1.22 9.23 28.77
C ARG A 102 0.16 8.61 28.55
N PRO A 103 1.22 9.38 28.26
CA PRO A 103 2.55 8.82 28.03
C PRO A 103 3.03 7.92 29.19
N GLU A 104 2.63 8.22 30.43
CA GLU A 104 2.96 7.46 31.64
C GLU A 104 2.29 6.08 31.72
N ASP A 105 1.28 5.82 30.89
CA ASP A 105 0.60 4.52 30.80
C ASP A 105 1.11 3.67 29.62
N TYR A 106 2.06 4.17 28.82
CA TYR A 106 2.59 3.47 27.65
C TYR A 106 3.43 2.24 28.03
N PRO A 107 3.18 1.05 27.45
CA PRO A 107 3.98 -0.14 27.74
C PRO A 107 5.42 0.03 27.28
N ASN A 108 6.38 -0.09 28.19
CA ASN A 108 7.81 -0.07 27.88
C ASN A 108 8.55 -1.24 28.53
N GLU A 109 9.68 -1.61 27.92
CA GLU A 109 10.58 -2.60 28.49
C GLU A 109 11.33 -2.03 29.71
N PRO A 110 11.68 -2.86 30.71
CA PRO A 110 12.49 -2.43 31.83
C PRO A 110 13.82 -1.82 31.35
N GLY A 111 14.06 -0.54 31.66
CA GLY A 111 15.27 0.19 31.26
C GLY A 111 15.15 1.02 29.97
N ALA A 112 14.03 0.93 29.25
CA ALA A 112 13.73 1.83 28.13
C ALA A 112 13.13 3.16 28.62
N ASP A 113 13.47 4.26 27.95
CA ASP A 113 12.79 5.55 28.16
C ASP A 113 11.35 5.45 27.63
N GLN A 114 10.40 5.45 28.56
CA GLN A 114 8.98 5.31 28.26
C GLN A 114 8.45 6.45 27.40
N LEU A 115 8.86 7.67 27.71
CA LEU A 115 8.41 8.87 27.02
C LEU A 115 8.96 8.89 25.60
N ASP A 116 10.21 8.49 25.42
CA ASP A 116 10.82 8.36 24.09
C ASP A 116 10.14 7.25 23.26
N SER A 117 9.84 6.11 23.88
CA SER A 117 9.15 5.00 23.22
C SER A 117 7.74 5.39 22.76
N TYR A 118 6.98 6.07 23.62
CA TYR A 118 5.66 6.63 23.30
C TYR A 118 5.75 7.62 22.12
N ARG A 119 6.67 8.60 22.20
CA ARG A 119 6.85 9.62 21.16
C ARG A 119 7.26 9.02 19.82
N THR A 120 8.17 8.06 19.83
CA THR A 120 8.61 7.34 18.63
C THR A 120 7.47 6.57 17.99
N LYS A 121 6.65 5.87 18.79
CA LYS A 121 5.48 5.15 18.27
C LYS A 121 4.45 6.10 17.69
N LEU A 122 4.16 7.21 18.38
CA LEU A 122 3.22 8.24 17.91
C LEU A 122 3.68 8.83 16.57
N ALA A 123 4.94 9.28 16.48
CA ALA A 123 5.50 9.85 15.26
C ALA A 123 5.46 8.85 14.08
N ASN A 124 5.74 7.57 14.33
CA ASN A 124 5.63 6.54 13.30
C ASN A 124 4.18 6.35 12.83
N LEU A 125 3.22 6.27 13.74
CA LEU A 125 1.81 6.14 13.39
C LEU A 125 1.33 7.35 12.59
N GLU A 126 1.69 8.57 13.00
CA GLU A 126 1.36 9.80 12.27
C GLU A 126 1.97 9.86 10.88
N MET A 127 3.25 9.47 10.73
CA MET A 127 3.91 9.38 9.43
C MET A 127 3.19 8.40 8.50
N PHE A 128 2.80 7.21 9.01
CA PHE A 128 2.08 6.22 8.21
C PHE A 128 0.65 6.66 7.89
N HIS A 129 -0.06 7.27 8.84
CA HIS A 129 -1.40 7.84 8.62
C HIS A 129 -1.38 8.85 7.47
N GLN A 130 -0.45 9.81 7.51
CA GLN A 130 -0.30 10.79 6.44
C GLN A 130 -0.01 10.12 5.10
N ARG A 131 0.89 9.12 5.06
CA ARG A 131 1.15 8.36 3.83
C ARG A 131 -0.09 7.63 3.31
N PHE A 132 -0.93 7.10 4.18
CA PHE A 132 -2.16 6.43 3.77
C PHE A 132 -3.17 7.41 3.17
N VAL A 133 -3.29 8.61 3.75
CA VAL A 133 -4.10 9.72 3.21
C VAL A 133 -3.55 10.19 1.86
N ASP A 134 -2.25 10.47 1.77
CA ASP A 134 -1.59 10.94 0.54
C ASP A 134 -1.74 9.94 -0.62
N LYS A 135 -1.82 8.65 -0.31
CA LYS A 135 -2.01 7.57 -1.28
C LYS A 135 -3.48 7.26 -1.59
N GLY A 136 -4.43 7.96 -0.95
CA GLY A 136 -5.88 7.79 -1.18
C GLY A 136 -6.49 6.56 -0.51
N TYR A 137 -5.79 5.89 0.41
CA TYR A 137 -6.33 4.74 1.14
C TYR A 137 -7.32 5.14 2.24
N LEU A 138 -7.15 6.34 2.79
CA LEU A 138 -8.09 7.00 3.69
C LEU A 138 -8.47 8.35 3.12
N ASP A 139 -9.67 8.81 3.44
CA ASP A 139 -10.04 10.19 3.18
C ASP A 139 -9.23 11.10 4.13
N ALA A 140 -8.89 12.30 3.66
CA ALA A 140 -8.30 13.29 4.54
C ALA A 140 -9.28 13.61 5.68
N ASP A 141 -8.80 13.58 6.92
CA ASP A 141 -9.58 14.06 8.06
C ASP A 141 -9.88 15.55 7.82
N GLY A 142 -11.16 15.91 7.71
CA GLY A 142 -11.63 17.28 7.44
C GLY A 142 -11.53 18.23 8.62
#